data_AF-A0A8H4URS9-F1
#
_entry.id   AF-A0A8H4URS9-F1
#
_cell.length_a   1.000
_cell.length_b   1.000
_cell.length_c   1.000
_cell.angle_alpha   90.00
_cell.angle_beta   90.00
_cell.angle_gamma   90.00
#
_symmetry.space_group_name_H-M   'P 1'
#
loop_
_entity.id
_entity.type
_entity.pdbx_description
1 polymer ?
#
loop_
_entity_poly.entity_id
_entity_poly.type
_entity_poly.pdbx_seq_one_letter_code
_entity_poly.pdbx_strand_id
1 'polypeptide(L)'
;MSENRAIPHIHLLCFYETFKSAFEAAVARHHLQSCITVTIHKSMFSDLPSSTKFDTVVSPANSYGRLDGGFDDAISRAFSPEDDYLALTRIAQEKLYDDWRGFAPPGTCTILRIPESFTQRSKNVWGTKHLALCPTMRAPMDVRWDREIVYNTIWSMLCAIDRHNRSHSAESEERISSILMTPLATGTGFVSAERWANQMVLALKHFAEAVESPSRWEALEWSDISEVGKQLEKTWNRE
;
A
#
# COMPACT_ATOMS: atom_id res chain seq x y z
N MET A 1 11.02 -7.46 -21.31
CA MET A 1 12.09 -6.80 -20.54
C MET A 1 11.40 -5.93 -19.50
N SER A 2 11.27 -6.40 -18.25
CA SER A 2 10.77 -5.51 -17.20
C SER A 2 11.86 -4.49 -16.91
N GLU A 3 11.57 -3.22 -17.15
CA GLU A 3 12.39 -2.15 -16.61
C GLU A 3 12.43 -2.33 -15.10
N ASN A 4 13.62 -2.37 -14.51
CA ASN A 4 13.79 -2.47 -13.07
C ASN A 4 13.37 -1.14 -12.42
N ARG A 5 12.06 -0.96 -12.24
CA ARG A 5 11.48 0.26 -11.66
C ARG A 5 11.53 0.18 -10.14
N ALA A 6 11.95 1.29 -9.52
CA ALA A 6 12.01 1.42 -8.06
C ALA A 6 10.63 1.35 -7.40
N ILE A 7 9.61 1.89 -8.07
CA ILE A 7 8.22 1.88 -7.63
C ILE A 7 7.42 0.97 -8.58
N PRO A 8 6.68 -0.03 -8.06
CA PRO A 8 5.85 -0.91 -8.88
C PRO A 8 4.70 -0.14 -9.54
N HIS A 9 4.12 -0.69 -10.61
CA HIS A 9 2.88 -0.16 -11.18
C HIS A 9 1.76 -0.23 -10.15
N ILE A 10 1.12 0.91 -9.87
CA ILE A 10 0.03 1.00 -8.92
C ILE A 10 -1.32 0.94 -9.65
N HIS A 11 -2.11 -0.10 -9.39
CA HIS A 11 -3.54 -0.12 -9.63
C HIS A 11 -4.25 0.50 -8.41
N LEU A 12 -4.90 1.64 -8.62
CA LEU A 12 -5.51 2.42 -7.55
C LEU A 12 -7.04 2.39 -7.64
N LEU A 13 -7.69 1.73 -6.68
CA LEU A 13 -9.14 1.62 -6.59
C LEU A 13 -9.77 2.88 -5.98
N CYS A 14 -10.11 3.84 -6.83
CA CYS A 14 -10.87 5.04 -6.45
C CYS A 14 -12.34 4.85 -6.83
N PHE A 15 -13.08 4.13 -5.99
CA PHE A 15 -14.51 3.90 -6.21
C PHE A 15 -15.32 5.21 -6.28
N TYR A 16 -14.99 6.18 -5.44
CA TYR A 16 -15.60 7.51 -5.45
C TYR A 16 -14.75 8.52 -6.23
N GLU A 17 -15.41 9.38 -7.03
CA GLU A 17 -14.74 10.41 -7.84
C GLU A 17 -13.86 11.35 -7.00
N THR A 18 -14.28 11.62 -5.75
CA THR A 18 -13.55 12.50 -4.83
C THR A 18 -12.11 12.07 -4.61
N PHE A 19 -11.84 10.76 -4.51
CA PHE A 19 -10.48 10.24 -4.35
C PHE A 19 -9.67 10.35 -5.64
N LYS A 20 -10.29 10.10 -6.80
CA LYS A 20 -9.62 10.30 -8.09
C LYS A 20 -9.21 11.76 -8.25
N SER A 21 -10.15 12.69 -8.08
CA SER A 21 -9.90 14.13 -8.22
C SER A 21 -8.85 14.63 -7.25
N ALA A 22 -8.87 14.16 -5.99
CA ALA A 22 -7.86 14.51 -5.00
C ALA A 22 -6.47 13.99 -5.39
N PHE A 23 -6.38 12.76 -5.89
CA PHE A 23 -5.12 12.18 -6.38
C PHE A 23 -4.55 12.96 -7.56
N GLU A 24 -5.35 13.23 -8.59
CA GLU A 24 -4.93 14.02 -9.76
C GLU A 24 -4.47 15.44 -9.36
N ALA A 25 -5.19 16.09 -8.44
CA ALA A 25 -4.81 17.39 -7.90
C ALA A 25 -3.48 17.34 -7.12
N ALA A 26 -3.25 16.27 -6.33
CA ALA A 26 -2.00 16.07 -5.60
C ALA A 26 -0.82 15.80 -6.54
N VAL A 27 -1.01 14.98 -7.58
CA VAL A 27 -0.01 14.73 -8.64
C VAL A 27 0.41 16.04 -9.31
N ALA A 28 -0.54 16.87 -9.70
CA ALA A 28 -0.27 18.17 -10.31
C ALA A 28 0.46 19.12 -9.34
N ARG A 29 0.04 19.16 -8.08
CA ARG A 29 0.60 20.04 -7.04
C ARG A 29 2.04 19.71 -6.68
N HIS A 30 2.38 18.42 -6.57
CA HIS A 30 3.70 17.98 -6.10
C HIS A 30 4.66 17.63 -7.23
N HIS A 31 4.18 17.71 -8.47
CA HIS A 31 4.92 17.38 -9.69
C HIS A 31 5.45 15.94 -9.67
N LEU A 32 4.57 14.98 -9.44
CA LEU A 32 4.96 13.56 -9.44
C LEU A 32 5.55 13.18 -10.80
N GLN A 33 6.70 12.52 -10.77
CA GLN A 33 7.43 12.13 -11.97
C GLN A 33 6.60 11.19 -12.86
N SER A 34 6.72 11.33 -14.18
CA SER A 34 6.01 10.51 -15.16
C SER A 34 6.48 9.06 -15.23
N CYS A 35 7.64 8.72 -14.63
CA CYS A 35 8.14 7.35 -14.54
C CYS A 35 7.28 6.47 -13.60
N ILE A 36 6.54 7.09 -12.67
CA ILE A 36 5.65 6.39 -11.74
C ILE A 36 4.32 6.12 -12.45
N THR A 37 4.04 4.85 -12.73
CA THR A 37 2.83 4.44 -13.46
C THR A 37 1.69 4.13 -12.49
N VAL A 38 0.59 4.86 -12.61
CA VAL A 38 -0.64 4.64 -11.82
C VAL A 38 -1.84 4.47 -12.76
N THR A 39 -2.60 3.40 -12.58
CA THR A 39 -3.89 3.17 -13.26
C THR A 39 -5.01 3.28 -12.26
N ILE A 40 -5.91 4.23 -12.46
CA ILE A 40 -7.05 4.46 -11.58
C ILE A 40 -8.25 3.64 -12.05
N HIS A 41 -8.82 2.86 -11.15
CA HIS A 41 -10.02 2.06 -11.38
C HIS A 41 -11.20 2.66 -10.62
N LYS A 42 -12.30 2.92 -11.32
CA LYS A 42 -13.57 3.41 -10.74
C LYS A 42 -14.55 2.24 -10.56
N SER A 43 -14.11 1.19 -9.90
CA SER A 43 -14.89 -0.04 -9.71
C SER A 43 -14.71 -0.59 -8.31
N MET A 44 -15.59 -1.51 -7.92
CA MET A 44 -15.31 -2.34 -6.75
C MET A 44 -14.17 -3.31 -7.07
N PHE A 45 -13.58 -3.88 -6.02
CA PHE A 45 -12.54 -4.88 -6.19
C PHE A 45 -13.06 -6.13 -6.94
N SER A 46 -14.26 -6.59 -6.60
CA SER A 46 -14.94 -7.73 -7.23
C SER A 46 -15.19 -7.55 -8.73
N ASP A 47 -15.26 -6.30 -9.19
CA ASP A 47 -15.63 -5.96 -10.56
C ASP A 47 -14.40 -5.76 -11.46
N LEU A 48 -13.18 -5.86 -10.90
CA LEU A 48 -11.98 -5.80 -11.71
C LEU A 48 -11.93 -6.99 -12.68
N PRO A 49 -11.72 -6.76 -13.98
CA PRO A 49 -11.65 -7.85 -14.94
C PRO A 49 -10.44 -8.74 -14.63
N SER A 50 -10.55 -10.03 -14.95
CA SER A 50 -9.47 -11.00 -14.77
C SER A 50 -8.21 -10.70 -15.60
N SER A 51 -8.33 -9.81 -16.58
CA SER A 51 -7.20 -9.26 -17.36
C SER A 51 -6.36 -8.25 -16.58
N THR A 52 -6.87 -7.65 -15.49
CA THR A 52 -6.08 -6.78 -14.60
C THR A 52 -5.15 -7.65 -13.77
N LYS A 53 -3.86 -7.70 -14.11
CA LYS A 53 -2.87 -8.50 -13.37
C LYS A 53 -2.11 -7.62 -12.38
N PHE A 54 -1.98 -8.10 -11.15
CA PHE A 54 -1.16 -7.47 -10.12
C PHE A 54 -0.56 -8.51 -9.18
N ASP A 55 0.70 -8.30 -8.79
CA ASP A 55 1.47 -9.27 -8.02
C ASP A 55 1.08 -9.27 -6.53
N THR A 56 0.75 -8.08 -6.02
CA THR A 56 0.45 -7.84 -4.60
C THR A 56 -0.82 -7.05 -4.41
N VAL A 57 -1.66 -7.44 -3.45
CA VAL A 57 -2.77 -6.61 -2.95
C VAL A 57 -2.38 -5.95 -1.63
N VAL A 58 -2.72 -4.68 -1.45
CA VAL A 58 -2.41 -3.90 -0.24
C VAL A 58 -3.63 -3.90 0.68
N SER A 59 -3.45 -4.44 1.89
CA SER A 59 -4.46 -4.46 2.94
C SER A 59 -4.26 -3.30 3.91
N PRO A 60 -5.19 -2.32 4.01
CA PRO A 60 -5.16 -1.23 4.98
C PRO A 60 -5.56 -1.72 6.39
N ALA A 61 -4.92 -2.79 6.85
CA ALA A 61 -5.29 -3.59 8.02
C ALA A 61 -5.34 -2.80 9.34
N ASN A 62 -5.75 -3.52 10.40
CA ASN A 62 -5.39 -3.18 11.77
C ASN A 62 -4.08 -3.87 12.21
N SER A 63 -3.50 -3.43 13.32
CA SER A 63 -2.23 -3.95 13.86
C SER A 63 -2.21 -5.44 14.20
N TYR A 64 -3.36 -6.11 14.25
CA TYR A 64 -3.48 -7.53 14.58
C TYR A 64 -3.78 -8.42 13.38
N GLY A 65 -3.68 -7.88 12.15
CA GLY A 65 -3.80 -8.66 10.90
C GLY A 65 -5.18 -9.26 10.66
N ARG A 66 -6.23 -8.71 11.31
CA ARG A 66 -7.61 -9.16 11.13
C ARG A 66 -8.19 -8.57 9.85
N LEU A 67 -8.64 -9.44 8.92
CA LEU A 67 -9.05 -9.05 7.56
C LEU A 67 -10.57 -9.20 7.33
N ASP A 68 -11.41 -8.44 8.03
CA ASP A 68 -12.88 -8.64 8.00
C ASP A 68 -13.73 -7.37 7.90
N GLY A 69 -13.13 -6.23 7.54
CA GLY A 69 -13.84 -4.96 7.41
C GLY A 69 -13.47 -4.18 6.15
N GLY A 70 -14.45 -3.49 5.56
CA GLY A 70 -14.22 -2.61 4.41
C GLY A 70 -13.49 -3.31 3.26
N PHE A 71 -12.33 -2.79 2.86
CA PHE A 71 -11.52 -3.39 1.80
C PHE A 71 -10.93 -4.74 2.20
N ASP A 72 -10.63 -4.96 3.49
CA ASP A 72 -10.08 -6.25 3.95
C ASP A 72 -11.10 -7.39 3.86
N ASP A 73 -12.41 -7.12 4.00
CA ASP A 73 -13.45 -8.11 3.73
C ASP A 73 -13.42 -8.54 2.25
N ALA A 74 -13.23 -7.59 1.33
CA ALA A 74 -13.12 -7.89 -0.09
C ALA A 74 -11.85 -8.71 -0.40
N ILE A 75 -10.73 -8.42 0.27
CA ILE A 75 -9.49 -9.22 0.21
C ILE A 75 -9.76 -10.65 0.70
N SER A 76 -10.37 -10.83 1.87
CA SER A 76 -10.68 -12.16 2.41
C SER A 76 -11.61 -12.95 1.48
N ARG A 77 -12.65 -12.34 0.93
CA ARG A 77 -13.55 -13.00 -0.04
C ARG A 77 -12.86 -13.37 -1.35
N ALA A 78 -11.84 -12.60 -1.75
CA ALA A 78 -11.08 -12.84 -2.98
C ALA A 78 -10.04 -13.95 -2.83
N PHE A 79 -9.32 -13.97 -1.71
CA PHE A 79 -8.07 -14.73 -1.59
C PHE A 79 -8.09 -15.83 -0.52
N SER A 80 -9.04 -15.81 0.42
CA SER A 80 -9.26 -16.99 1.28
C SER A 80 -9.95 -18.10 0.49
N PRO A 81 -9.80 -19.37 0.89
CA PRO A 81 -10.64 -20.45 0.42
C PRO A 81 -12.12 -20.14 0.67
N GLU A 82 -12.98 -20.46 -0.30
CA GLU A 82 -14.43 -20.17 -0.23
C GLU A 82 -15.11 -20.89 0.95
N ASP A 83 -14.55 -22.01 1.40
CA ASP A 83 -15.00 -22.78 2.57
C ASP A 83 -14.39 -22.30 3.90
N ASP A 84 -13.45 -21.35 3.87
CA ASP A 84 -12.74 -20.87 5.06
C ASP A 84 -12.34 -19.39 4.93
N TYR A 85 -13.32 -18.51 5.14
CA TYR A 85 -13.17 -17.06 5.09
C TYR A 85 -11.98 -16.52 5.92
N LEU A 86 -11.64 -17.18 7.04
CA LEU A 86 -10.61 -16.72 7.96
C LEU A 86 -9.22 -17.27 7.68
N ALA A 87 -9.03 -18.11 6.65
CA ALA A 87 -7.74 -18.71 6.36
C ALA A 87 -6.64 -17.67 6.15
N LEU A 88 -6.91 -16.64 5.35
CA LEU A 88 -5.93 -15.57 5.09
C LEU A 88 -5.62 -14.75 6.34
N THR A 89 -6.61 -14.50 7.22
CA THR A 89 -6.36 -13.86 8.52
C THR A 89 -5.38 -14.68 9.37
N ARG A 90 -5.48 -16.01 9.39
CA ARG A 90 -4.56 -16.85 10.18
C ARG A 90 -3.14 -16.81 9.61
N ILE A 91 -2.99 -16.82 8.28
CA ILE A 91 -1.69 -16.63 7.63
C ILE A 91 -1.10 -15.25 7.96
N ALA A 92 -1.92 -14.20 7.92
CA ALA A 92 -1.53 -12.85 8.32
C ALA A 92 -1.03 -12.81 9.78
N GLN A 93 -1.79 -13.41 10.70
CA GLN A 93 -1.46 -13.41 12.12
C GLN A 93 -0.22 -14.25 12.46
N GLU A 94 -0.03 -15.39 11.80
CA GLU A 94 1.20 -16.19 11.90
C GLU A 94 2.42 -15.37 11.47
N LYS A 95 2.34 -14.72 10.30
CA LYS A 95 3.42 -13.84 9.82
C LYS A 95 3.70 -12.67 10.77
N LEU A 96 2.64 -12.07 11.33
CA LEU A 96 2.79 -11.01 12.33
C LEU A 96 3.40 -11.52 13.63
N TYR A 97 3.14 -12.76 14.04
CA TYR A 97 3.79 -13.36 15.20
C TYR A 97 5.29 -13.55 14.97
N ASP A 98 5.66 -14.05 13.79
CA ASP A 98 7.05 -14.30 13.44
C ASP A 98 7.88 -13.02 13.38
N ASP A 99 7.36 -11.98 12.71
CA ASP A 99 8.09 -10.75 12.46
C ASP A 99 7.94 -9.73 13.59
N TRP A 100 6.77 -9.68 14.23
CA TRP A 100 6.38 -8.60 15.16
C TRP A 100 5.85 -9.09 16.51
N ARG A 101 5.90 -10.40 16.77
CA ARG A 101 5.31 -11.01 17.98
C ARG A 101 3.82 -10.68 18.16
N GLY A 102 3.10 -10.53 17.05
CA GLY A 102 1.64 -10.45 16.98
C GLY A 102 1.07 -9.03 16.90
N PHE A 103 1.93 -8.00 16.88
CA PHE A 103 1.50 -6.60 16.79
C PHE A 103 2.37 -5.82 15.80
N ALA A 104 1.84 -5.49 14.63
CA ALA A 104 2.50 -4.56 13.70
C ALA A 104 2.05 -3.11 14.00
N PRO A 105 2.97 -2.21 14.40
CA PRO A 105 2.62 -0.81 14.65
C PRO A 105 1.99 -0.14 13.42
N PRO A 106 1.00 0.75 13.59
CA PRO A 106 0.45 1.52 12.48
C PRO A 106 1.55 2.28 11.71
N GLY A 107 1.43 2.36 10.39
CA GLY A 107 2.43 3.00 9.53
C GLY A 107 3.54 2.07 9.04
N THR A 108 3.50 0.78 9.38
CA THR A 108 4.45 -0.24 8.91
C THR A 108 3.90 -1.02 7.73
N CYS A 109 4.72 -1.91 7.15
CA CYS A 109 4.28 -2.85 6.12
C CYS A 109 4.95 -4.22 6.32
N THR A 110 4.15 -5.29 6.20
CA THR A 110 4.63 -6.68 6.19
C THR A 110 4.16 -7.37 4.92
N ILE A 111 5.11 -7.86 4.12
CA ILE A 111 4.80 -8.65 2.92
C ILE A 111 4.65 -10.11 3.34
N LEU A 112 3.57 -10.76 2.89
CA LEU A 112 3.37 -12.19 3.03
C LEU A 112 2.91 -12.82 1.72
N ARG A 113 3.20 -14.12 1.59
CA ARG A 113 2.78 -14.91 0.43
C ARG A 113 1.40 -15.51 0.69
N ILE A 114 0.51 -15.38 -0.29
CA ILE A 114 -0.77 -16.09 -0.28
C ILE A 114 -0.45 -17.56 -0.55
N PRO A 115 -0.88 -18.52 0.30
CA PRO A 115 -0.58 -19.93 0.07
C PRO A 115 -1.09 -20.41 -1.29
N GLU A 116 -0.25 -21.09 -2.06
CA GLU A 116 -0.63 -21.62 -3.38
C GLU A 116 -1.82 -22.59 -3.30
N SER A 117 -1.97 -23.28 -2.17
CA SER A 117 -3.10 -24.16 -1.87
C SER A 117 -4.45 -23.42 -1.76
N PHE A 118 -4.46 -22.08 -1.72
CA PHE A 118 -5.67 -21.27 -1.75
C PHE A 118 -6.10 -20.97 -3.19
N THR A 119 -5.20 -20.94 -4.17
CA THR A 119 -5.49 -20.46 -5.54
C THR A 119 -6.66 -21.19 -6.18
N GLN A 120 -6.72 -22.52 -6.08
CA GLN A 120 -7.82 -23.31 -6.67
C GLN A 120 -9.12 -23.26 -5.85
N ARG A 121 -9.05 -22.80 -4.60
CA ARG A 121 -10.18 -22.74 -3.67
C ARG A 121 -10.68 -21.31 -3.42
N SER A 122 -10.07 -20.32 -4.05
CA SER A 122 -10.36 -18.90 -3.87
C SER A 122 -10.76 -18.27 -5.19
N LYS A 123 -11.17 -17.00 -5.15
CA LYS A 123 -11.56 -16.21 -6.33
C LYS A 123 -10.39 -15.40 -6.89
N ASN A 124 -9.16 -15.87 -6.67
CA ASN A 124 -7.94 -15.23 -7.15
C ASN A 124 -7.77 -15.39 -8.67
N VAL A 125 -8.54 -14.63 -9.44
CA VAL A 125 -8.50 -14.61 -10.91
C VAL A 125 -7.41 -13.70 -11.48
N TRP A 126 -6.77 -12.90 -10.62
CA TRP A 126 -5.77 -11.89 -11.01
C TRP A 126 -4.34 -12.42 -10.95
N GLY A 127 -4.11 -13.64 -10.44
CA GLY A 127 -2.78 -14.23 -10.31
C GLY A 127 -1.95 -13.59 -9.20
N THR A 128 -2.61 -13.01 -8.20
CA THR A 128 -1.95 -12.32 -7.09
C THR A 128 -1.22 -13.33 -6.21
N LYS A 129 0.04 -13.05 -5.91
CA LYS A 129 0.92 -13.93 -5.13
C LYS A 129 1.11 -13.45 -3.69
N HIS A 130 1.03 -12.14 -3.48
CA HIS A 130 1.39 -11.52 -2.22
C HIS A 130 0.27 -10.63 -1.64
N LEU A 131 0.32 -10.47 -0.32
CA LEU A 131 -0.44 -9.50 0.44
C LEU A 131 0.55 -8.58 1.15
N ALA A 132 0.39 -7.26 0.98
CA ALA A 132 1.08 -6.26 1.78
C ALA A 132 0.16 -5.81 2.93
N LEU A 133 0.42 -6.30 4.14
CA LEU A 133 -0.28 -5.87 5.34
C LEU A 133 0.25 -4.51 5.77
N CYS A 134 -0.59 -3.49 5.65
CA CYS A 134 -0.27 -2.10 5.91
C CYS A 134 -1.19 -1.57 7.02
N PRO A 135 -0.90 -1.85 8.30
CA PRO A 135 -1.75 -1.41 9.39
C PRO A 135 -1.84 0.12 9.41
N THR A 136 -3.05 0.64 9.30
CA THR A 136 -3.32 2.10 9.40
C THR A 136 -3.83 2.50 10.77
N MET A 137 -4.13 1.53 11.62
CA MET A 137 -4.68 1.73 12.96
C MET A 137 -4.43 0.50 13.84
N ARG A 138 -4.43 0.68 15.17
CA ARG A 138 -4.32 -0.45 16.12
C ARG A 138 -5.50 -1.41 16.00
N ALA A 139 -6.69 -0.82 16.06
CA ALA A 139 -8.00 -1.44 15.93
C ALA A 139 -8.89 -0.39 15.25
N PRO A 140 -10.05 -0.76 14.69
CA PRO A 140 -10.97 0.18 14.03
C PRO A 140 -11.22 1.45 14.87
N MET A 141 -10.69 2.60 14.42
CA MET A 141 -10.83 3.90 15.10
C MET A 141 -10.52 5.08 14.18
N ASP A 142 -10.90 6.29 14.60
CA ASP A 142 -10.44 7.54 14.00
C ASP A 142 -8.92 7.70 14.18
N VAL A 143 -8.20 7.92 13.08
CA VAL A 143 -6.73 8.08 13.07
C VAL A 143 -6.27 9.46 12.64
N ARG A 144 -7.16 10.45 12.54
CA ARG A 144 -6.77 11.82 12.17
C ARG A 144 -5.75 12.44 13.13
N TRP A 145 -5.71 11.96 14.38
CA TRP A 145 -4.72 12.34 15.39
C TRP A 145 -3.29 12.01 14.96
N ASP A 146 -3.08 10.91 14.24
CA ASP A 146 -1.81 10.59 13.61
C ASP A 146 -1.75 11.39 12.31
N ARG A 147 -0.96 12.46 12.32
CA ARG A 147 -0.90 13.44 11.22
C ARG A 147 -0.27 12.90 9.95
N GLU A 148 0.42 11.76 9.98
CA GLU A 148 1.27 11.29 8.88
C GLU A 148 1.09 9.79 8.57
N ILE A 149 0.05 9.16 9.13
CA ILE A 149 -0.22 7.73 8.97
C ILE A 149 -0.21 7.27 7.51
N VAL A 150 -0.78 8.04 6.58
CA VAL A 150 -0.79 7.67 5.15
C VAL A 150 0.62 7.73 4.57
N TYR A 151 1.35 8.81 4.82
CA TYR A 151 2.73 8.95 4.34
C TYR A 151 3.61 7.81 4.85
N ASN A 152 3.60 7.56 6.16
CA ASN A 152 4.40 6.52 6.80
C ASN A 152 4.06 5.13 6.26
N THR A 153 2.76 4.84 6.08
CA THR A 153 2.32 3.54 5.56
C THR A 153 2.78 3.33 4.11
N ILE A 154 2.64 4.33 3.24
CA ILE A 154 3.09 4.24 1.84
C ILE A 154 4.61 4.11 1.77
N TRP A 155 5.35 4.92 2.52
CA TRP A 155 6.81 4.85 2.57
C TRP A 155 7.28 3.47 3.03
N SER A 156 6.75 2.97 4.15
CA SER A 156 7.08 1.65 4.69
C SER A 156 6.75 0.52 3.70
N MET A 157 5.63 0.62 2.98
CA MET A 157 5.26 -0.32 1.93
C MET A 157 6.28 -0.36 0.80
N LEU A 158 6.71 0.81 0.30
CA LEU A 158 7.73 0.89 -0.75
C LEU A 158 9.07 0.33 -0.27
N CYS A 159 9.48 0.63 0.98
CA CYS A 159 10.67 0.02 1.58
C CYS A 159 10.57 -1.50 1.69
N ALA A 160 9.42 -2.04 2.07
CA ALA A 160 9.20 -3.48 2.19
C ALA A 160 9.24 -4.17 0.82
N ILE A 161 8.63 -3.57 -0.20
CA ILE A 161 8.67 -4.04 -1.59
C ILE A 161 10.08 -3.99 -2.15
N ASP A 162 10.82 -2.89 -1.95
CA ASP A 162 12.21 -2.77 -2.39
C ASP A 162 13.10 -3.83 -1.75
N ARG A 163 12.98 -4.05 -0.43
CA ARG A 163 13.73 -5.11 0.28
C ARG A 163 13.39 -6.49 -0.26
N HIS A 164 12.10 -6.78 -0.46
CA HIS A 164 11.64 -8.04 -1.05
C HIS A 164 12.18 -8.25 -2.46
N ASN A 165 12.15 -7.21 -3.29
CA ASN A 165 12.65 -7.28 -4.66
C ASN A 165 14.17 -7.45 -4.71
N ARG A 166 14.93 -6.82 -3.80
CA ARG A 166 16.39 -7.00 -3.73
C ARG A 166 16.82 -8.41 -3.31
N SER A 167 15.97 -9.17 -2.62
CA SER A 167 16.26 -10.57 -2.29
C SER A 167 15.95 -11.56 -3.41
N HIS A 168 15.46 -11.09 -4.56
CA HIS A 168 15.08 -11.93 -5.71
C HIS A 168 15.84 -11.50 -6.98
N SER A 169 16.21 -12.48 -7.82
CA SER A 169 16.82 -12.20 -9.12
C SER A 169 15.87 -11.38 -10.01
N ALA A 170 16.42 -10.59 -10.94
CA ALA A 170 15.63 -9.71 -11.81
C ALA A 170 14.57 -10.44 -12.65
N GLU A 171 14.79 -11.73 -12.94
CA GLU A 171 13.92 -12.60 -13.74
C GLU A 171 12.93 -13.41 -12.88
N SER A 172 12.99 -13.30 -11.55
CA SER A 172 12.12 -14.06 -10.66
C SER A 172 10.68 -13.60 -10.76
N GLU A 173 9.76 -14.55 -10.93
CA GLU A 173 8.33 -14.29 -10.87
C GLU A 173 7.81 -13.98 -9.46
N GLU A 174 8.66 -14.00 -8.44
CA GLU A 174 8.31 -13.60 -7.07
C GLU A 174 8.55 -12.10 -6.83
N ARG A 175 9.17 -11.38 -7.79
CA ARG A 175 9.30 -9.93 -7.72
C ARG A 175 7.93 -9.25 -7.79
N ILE A 176 7.77 -8.21 -6.98
CA ILE A 176 6.60 -7.34 -6.97
C ILE A 176 6.84 -6.22 -7.98
N SER A 177 6.21 -6.33 -9.15
CA SER A 177 6.26 -5.32 -10.22
C SER A 177 4.98 -4.49 -10.28
N SER A 178 3.92 -4.95 -9.64
CA SER A 178 2.60 -4.33 -9.67
C SER A 178 1.84 -4.56 -8.36
N ILE A 179 1.13 -3.53 -7.91
CA ILE A 179 0.32 -3.57 -6.68
C ILE A 179 -1.11 -3.11 -6.96
N LEU A 180 -2.07 -3.65 -6.21
CA LEU A 180 -3.44 -3.14 -6.12
C LEU A 180 -3.66 -2.53 -4.73
N MET A 181 -4.11 -1.29 -4.67
CA MET A 181 -4.40 -0.62 -3.41
C MET A 181 -5.66 0.25 -3.48
N THR A 182 -6.15 0.64 -2.31
CA THR A 182 -7.27 1.56 -2.11
C THR A 182 -6.80 2.80 -1.33
N PRO A 183 -7.56 3.91 -1.29
CA PRO A 183 -7.24 5.02 -0.40
C PRO A 183 -7.10 4.57 1.07
N LEU A 184 -5.89 4.74 1.62
CA LEU A 184 -5.54 4.25 2.96
C LEU A 184 -6.09 5.19 4.04
N ALA A 185 -6.58 4.60 5.14
CA ALA A 185 -7.13 5.31 6.31
C ALA A 185 -8.35 6.21 6.07
N THR A 186 -8.97 6.17 4.88
CA THR A 186 -10.09 7.08 4.52
C THR A 186 -11.48 6.55 4.89
N GLY A 187 -11.59 5.25 5.19
CA GLY A 187 -12.81 4.63 5.71
C GLY A 187 -12.97 4.90 7.21
N THR A 188 -12.84 3.86 8.04
CA THR A 188 -12.94 3.99 9.51
C THR A 188 -11.91 4.94 10.12
N GLY A 189 -10.80 5.20 9.42
CA GLY A 189 -9.76 6.12 9.86
C GLY A 189 -10.09 7.60 9.69
N PHE A 190 -11.15 7.95 8.95
CA PHE A 190 -11.62 9.31 8.69
C PHE A 190 -10.60 10.28 8.06
N VAL A 191 -9.50 9.79 7.48
CA VAL A 191 -8.58 10.66 6.74
C VAL A 191 -9.27 11.18 5.47
N SER A 192 -9.22 12.49 5.24
CA SER A 192 -9.85 13.12 4.07
C SER A 192 -9.21 12.66 2.76
N ALA A 193 -9.97 12.76 1.66
CA ALA A 193 -9.45 12.48 0.33
C ALA A 193 -8.25 13.36 -0.01
N GLU A 194 -8.29 14.65 0.36
CA GLU A 194 -7.20 15.56 0.07
C GLU A 194 -5.94 15.19 0.87
N ARG A 195 -6.07 14.93 2.17
CA ARG A 195 -4.91 14.57 3.01
C ARG A 195 -4.29 13.26 2.57
N TRP A 196 -5.11 12.23 2.32
CA TRP A 196 -4.63 10.95 1.79
C TRP A 196 -3.86 11.13 0.48
N ALA A 197 -4.45 11.84 -0.49
CA ALA A 197 -3.85 12.01 -1.81
C ALA A 197 -2.51 12.75 -1.75
N ASN A 198 -2.44 13.86 -1.01
CA ASN A 198 -1.20 14.62 -0.88
C ASN A 198 -0.10 13.80 -0.18
N GLN A 199 -0.43 13.05 0.86
CA GLN A 199 0.55 12.22 1.57
C GLN A 199 1.03 11.02 0.75
N MET A 200 0.12 10.35 0.01
CA MET A 200 0.50 9.28 -0.91
C MET A 200 1.46 9.80 -1.99
N VAL A 201 1.13 10.93 -2.64
CA VAL A 201 1.97 11.49 -3.70
C VAL A 201 3.32 11.96 -3.18
N LEU A 202 3.37 12.60 -2.01
CA LEU A 202 4.64 12.98 -1.38
C LEU A 202 5.49 11.76 -1.03
N ALA A 203 4.90 10.69 -0.49
CA ALA A 203 5.64 9.46 -0.19
C ALA A 203 6.24 8.84 -1.46
N LEU A 204 5.47 8.77 -2.55
CA LEU A 204 5.96 8.27 -3.84
C LEU A 204 7.10 9.13 -4.39
N LYS A 205 6.93 10.46 -4.35
CA LYS A 205 7.94 11.41 -4.82
C LYS A 205 9.24 11.30 -4.03
N HIS A 206 9.16 11.43 -2.70
CA HIS A 206 10.33 11.37 -1.84
C HIS A 206 11.04 10.01 -1.95
N PHE A 207 10.29 8.90 -2.15
CA PHE A 207 10.90 7.58 -2.26
C PHE A 207 11.64 7.44 -3.60
N ALA A 208 11.07 7.94 -4.69
CA ALA A 208 11.76 7.99 -5.98
C ALA A 208 13.04 8.83 -5.88
N GLU A 209 12.97 10.01 -5.27
CA GLU A 209 14.14 10.86 -5.02
C GLU A 209 15.20 10.14 -4.16
N ALA A 210 14.79 9.34 -3.18
CA ALA A 210 15.70 8.56 -2.34
C ALA A 210 16.47 7.49 -3.12
N VAL A 211 15.82 6.85 -4.10
CA VAL A 211 16.46 5.86 -4.95
C VAL A 211 17.33 6.52 -6.03
N GLU A 212 16.92 7.67 -6.56
CA GLU A 212 17.66 8.40 -7.60
C GLU A 212 18.87 9.17 -7.05
N SER A 213 18.83 9.59 -5.78
CA SER A 213 19.87 10.39 -5.13
C SER A 213 20.37 9.78 -3.81
N PRO A 214 20.95 8.56 -3.83
CA PRO A 214 21.34 7.85 -2.61
C PRO A 214 22.35 8.63 -1.75
N SER A 215 23.31 9.34 -2.38
CA SER A 215 24.33 10.12 -1.66
C SER A 215 23.74 11.25 -0.80
N ARG A 216 22.54 11.76 -1.15
CA ARG A 216 21.81 12.73 -0.32
C ARG A 216 21.08 12.00 0.81
N TRP A 217 20.32 10.96 0.46
CA TRP A 217 19.39 10.31 1.39
C TRP A 217 20.06 9.40 2.43
N GLU A 218 21.29 8.96 2.19
CA GLU A 218 22.10 8.23 3.17
C GLU A 218 22.76 9.14 4.23
N ALA A 219 22.78 10.46 4.00
CA ALA A 219 23.49 11.44 4.83
C ALA A 219 22.73 12.78 4.91
N LEU A 220 21.43 12.74 5.22
CA LEU A 220 20.58 13.93 5.30
C LEU A 220 21.03 14.88 6.42
N GLU A 221 21.15 16.16 6.09
CA GLU A 221 21.39 17.23 7.06
C GLU A 221 20.07 17.81 7.58
N TRP A 222 20.12 18.58 8.68
CA TRP A 222 18.92 19.21 9.27
C TRP A 222 18.14 20.08 8.28
N SER A 223 18.81 20.69 7.30
CA SER A 223 18.17 21.44 6.22
C SER A 223 17.32 20.55 5.32
N ASP A 224 17.81 19.37 4.94
CA ASP A 224 17.07 18.41 4.12
C ASP A 224 15.87 17.85 4.88
N ILE A 225 16.09 17.46 6.15
CA ILE A 225 15.03 16.95 7.04
C ILE A 225 13.94 18.01 7.18
N SER A 226 14.31 19.28 7.38
CA SER A 226 13.38 20.39 7.49
C SER A 226 12.61 20.66 6.19
N GLU A 227 13.25 20.48 5.03
CA GLU A 227 12.61 20.63 3.73
C GLU A 227 11.51 19.57 3.54
N VAL A 228 11.84 18.30 3.74
CA VAL A 228 10.91 17.17 3.64
C VAL A 228 9.77 17.32 4.66
N GLY A 229 10.11 17.64 5.92
CA GLY A 229 9.14 17.85 6.99
C GLY A 229 8.13 18.96 6.67
N LYS A 230 8.60 20.13 6.20
CA LYS A 230 7.71 21.23 5.81
C LYS A 230 6.74 20.88 4.68
N GLN A 231 7.11 19.97 3.78
CA GLN A 231 6.20 19.50 2.74
C GLN A 231 5.06 18.65 3.34
N LEU A 232 5.39 17.79 4.31
CA LEU A 232 4.42 16.95 5.01
C LEU A 232 3.51 17.75 5.95
N GLU A 233 4.06 18.71 6.68
CA GLU A 233 3.31 19.59 7.59
C GLU A 233 2.17 20.32 6.87
N LYS A 234 2.36 20.71 5.61
CA LYS A 234 1.32 21.34 4.76
C LYS A 234 0.13 20.43 4.43
N THR A 235 0.19 19.15 4.79
CA THR A 235 -0.88 18.18 4.58
C THR A 235 -1.74 17.93 5.82
N TRP A 236 -1.26 18.32 7.02
CA TRP A 236 -1.86 17.91 8.29
C TRP A 236 -3.31 18.37 8.49
N ASN A 237 -3.63 19.60 8.04
CA ASN A 237 -4.93 20.24 8.26
C ASN A 237 -5.82 20.27 7.00
N ARG A 238 -5.56 19.40 6.02
CA ARG A 238 -6.41 19.30 4.83
C ARG A 238 -7.61 18.41 5.15
N GLU A 239 -8.81 18.98 5.19
CA GLU A 239 -10.08 18.28 5.46
C GLU A 239 -10.95 18.20 4.21
#